data_AF-A0A2I0K536-F1
#
_entry.id   AF-A0A2I0K536-F1
#
_cell.length_a   1.000
_cell.length_b   1.000
_cell.length_c   1.000
_cell.angle_alpha   90.00
_cell.angle_beta   90.00
_cell.angle_gamma   90.00
#
_symmetry.space_group_name_H-M   'P 1'
#
loop_
_entity.id
_entity.type
_entity.pdbx_description
1 polymer ?
#
loop_
_entity_poly.entity_id
_entity_poly.type
_entity_poly.pdbx_seq_one_letter_code
_entity_poly.pdbx_strand_id
1 'polypeptide(L)'
;MKDKLQNSVFWARCLRQVQSLGQKDLVDFVDLLLSPTSKIMNKWFETDILKATIAGDAIIGSMVSIDTAGSGYVLLHHVMGETDGERNVWSHVEGGMGSVSLAISNAAKEAGVHIVTNAEVSQLVTEENGAVTGVLLADGTHVRASTVLSNATPYKTFMEFVPPNLLPDDFVNAIKHSDYSSGTTKINVAVDKLPQFSCLNQPGVGPHHTSTIRIGCESMEAIASACQDAWNGIPSKRPVMEMTIPTSMDETLAPPGKHVVGLFTQYTPYKPSDGSWSDPAYRESYVKRCFSLIDEYAPGFSSSVVGYDMLTPPDLEREIGLTGGNIFHGAMGIDSLFLLRPVKGWSNYRTPVRGLYMCGSGTHPGGGVMGAPGRNAAQVVLRDIRKK
;
A
#
# COMPACT_ATOMS: atom_id res chain seq x y z
N MET A 1 -18.76 30.63 2.34
CA MET A 1 -19.21 29.57 1.40
C MET A 1 -18.76 29.76 -0.05
N LYS A 2 -18.43 30.97 -0.51
CA LYS A 2 -17.87 31.23 -1.86
C LYS A 2 -16.35 31.04 -2.00
N ASP A 3 -15.58 31.05 -0.91
CA ASP A 3 -14.10 30.97 -0.97
C ASP A 3 -13.47 29.56 -0.92
N LYS A 4 -14.27 28.50 -1.02
CA LYS A 4 -13.76 27.11 -1.13
C LYS A 4 -13.95 26.50 -2.53
N LEU A 5 -14.09 27.33 -3.57
CA LEU A 5 -14.07 26.89 -4.96
C LEU A 5 -12.64 26.63 -5.49
N GLN A 6 -11.62 26.51 -4.63
CA GLN A 6 -10.29 26.05 -5.02
C GLN A 6 -10.20 24.53 -5.22
N ASN A 7 -11.21 23.76 -4.76
CA ASN A 7 -11.35 22.33 -5.08
C ASN A 7 -11.98 22.08 -6.47
N SER A 8 -12.25 23.15 -7.24
CA SER A 8 -12.88 23.08 -8.56
C SER A 8 -11.98 22.55 -9.66
N VAL A 9 -10.65 22.59 -9.52
CA VAL A 9 -9.74 22.17 -10.61
C VAL A 9 -9.73 20.65 -10.77
N PHE A 10 -9.78 19.90 -9.67
CA PHE A 10 -9.89 18.43 -9.71
C PHE A 10 -11.18 18.03 -10.40
N TRP A 11 -12.34 18.53 -9.93
CA TRP A 11 -13.63 18.22 -10.55
C TRP A 11 -13.76 18.76 -11.97
N ALA A 12 -13.27 19.95 -12.28
CA ALA A 12 -13.32 20.44 -13.66
C ALA A 12 -12.45 19.57 -14.58
N ARG A 13 -11.34 19.01 -14.11
CA ARG A 13 -10.54 18.05 -14.89
C ARG A 13 -11.21 16.69 -14.97
N CYS A 14 -11.69 16.15 -13.85
CA CYS A 14 -12.39 14.88 -13.79
C CYS A 14 -13.65 14.90 -14.64
N LEU A 15 -14.47 15.97 -14.53
CA LEU A 15 -15.66 16.20 -15.34
C LEU A 15 -15.31 16.38 -16.81
N ARG A 16 -14.24 17.11 -17.16
CA ARG A 16 -13.79 17.20 -18.56
C ARG A 16 -13.34 15.85 -19.12
N GLN A 17 -12.62 15.06 -18.34
CA GLN A 17 -12.21 13.71 -18.73
C GLN A 17 -13.44 12.80 -18.87
N VAL A 18 -14.35 12.83 -17.92
CA VAL A 18 -15.64 12.14 -17.96
C VAL A 18 -16.50 12.57 -19.15
N GLN A 19 -16.51 13.86 -19.49
CA GLN A 19 -17.21 14.39 -20.66
C GLN A 19 -16.54 13.98 -21.98
N SER A 20 -15.23 13.73 -21.97
CA SER A 20 -14.54 13.15 -23.13
C SER A 20 -14.72 11.65 -23.24
N LEU A 21 -15.14 10.96 -22.17
CA LEU A 21 -15.59 9.58 -22.25
C LEU A 21 -16.96 9.55 -22.94
N GLY A 22 -17.15 8.62 -23.86
CA GLY A 22 -18.49 8.36 -24.40
C GLY A 22 -19.45 7.94 -23.29
N GLN A 23 -20.76 8.10 -23.48
CA GLN A 23 -21.77 7.71 -22.48
C GLN A 23 -21.58 6.26 -22.01
N LYS A 24 -21.23 5.36 -22.93
CA LYS A 24 -20.95 3.95 -22.64
C LYS A 24 -19.79 3.80 -21.65
N ASP A 25 -18.63 4.38 -21.96
CA ASP A 25 -17.41 4.26 -21.15
C ASP A 25 -17.59 4.90 -19.77
N LEU A 26 -18.38 5.98 -19.67
CA LEU A 26 -18.73 6.57 -18.39
C LEU A 26 -19.56 5.62 -17.53
N VAL A 27 -20.57 4.96 -18.11
CA VAL A 27 -21.41 4.00 -17.37
C VAL A 27 -20.57 2.79 -16.95
N ASP A 28 -19.71 2.28 -17.82
CA ASP A 28 -18.81 1.17 -17.49
C ASP A 28 -17.81 1.56 -16.38
N PHE A 29 -17.27 2.79 -16.41
CA PHE A 29 -16.40 3.30 -15.35
C PHE A 29 -17.13 3.40 -14.00
N VAL A 30 -18.36 3.93 -13.98
CA VAL A 30 -19.16 4.02 -12.75
C VAL A 30 -19.57 2.64 -12.24
N ASP A 31 -19.93 1.70 -13.13
CA ASP A 31 -20.24 0.31 -12.77
C ASP A 31 -19.02 -0.36 -12.12
N LEU A 32 -17.82 -0.21 -12.69
CA LEU A 32 -16.58 -0.74 -12.13
C LEU A 32 -16.23 -0.10 -10.77
N LEU A 33 -16.38 1.22 -10.68
CA LEU A 33 -16.04 2.00 -9.49
C LEU A 33 -16.92 1.67 -8.28
N LEU A 34 -18.20 1.38 -8.50
CA LEU A 34 -19.19 1.19 -7.43
C LEU A 34 -19.55 -0.28 -7.18
N SER A 35 -19.30 -1.17 -8.14
CA SER A 35 -19.66 -2.58 -7.99
C SER A 35 -18.71 -3.35 -7.08
N PRO A 36 -19.20 -4.42 -6.45
CA PRO A 36 -18.34 -5.46 -5.92
C PRO A 36 -17.45 -6.08 -6.99
N THR A 37 -16.24 -6.47 -6.61
CA THR A 37 -15.30 -7.18 -7.48
C THR A 37 -15.92 -8.47 -7.99
N SER A 38 -16.63 -9.23 -7.16
CA SER A 38 -17.28 -10.49 -7.55
C SER A 38 -18.29 -10.30 -8.69
N LYS A 39 -19.08 -9.21 -8.66
CA LYS A 39 -20.01 -8.86 -9.74
C LYS A 39 -19.25 -8.59 -11.05
N ILE A 40 -18.15 -7.84 -10.98
CA ILE A 40 -17.32 -7.55 -12.17
C ILE A 40 -16.69 -8.83 -12.72
N MET A 41 -16.13 -9.68 -11.87
CA MET A 41 -15.53 -10.95 -12.28
C MET A 41 -16.55 -11.89 -12.95
N ASN A 42 -17.76 -12.01 -12.38
CA ASN A 42 -18.83 -12.82 -12.96
C ASN A 42 -19.41 -12.27 -14.27
N LYS A 43 -19.28 -10.97 -14.53
CA LYS A 43 -19.73 -10.36 -15.79
C LYS A 43 -18.80 -10.72 -16.96
N TRP A 44 -17.50 -10.82 -16.70
CA TRP A 44 -16.48 -10.91 -17.75
C TRP A 44 -15.83 -12.29 -17.91
N PHE A 45 -15.88 -13.13 -16.88
CA PHE A 45 -15.18 -14.41 -16.87
C PHE A 45 -16.11 -15.56 -16.48
N GLU A 46 -15.80 -16.76 -16.99
CA GLU A 46 -16.59 -17.96 -16.73
C GLU A 46 -15.94 -18.84 -15.64
N THR A 47 -14.63 -19.05 -15.70
CA THR A 47 -13.91 -19.99 -14.83
C THR A 47 -13.50 -19.38 -13.49
N ASP A 48 -13.76 -20.10 -12.40
CA ASP A 48 -13.50 -19.61 -11.04
C ASP A 48 -12.03 -19.34 -10.74
N ILE A 49 -11.10 -20.15 -11.27
CA ILE A 49 -9.67 -19.92 -11.07
C ILE A 49 -9.21 -18.58 -11.66
N LEU A 50 -9.71 -18.22 -12.84
CA LEU A 50 -9.36 -16.96 -13.50
C LEU A 50 -9.98 -15.78 -12.76
N LYS A 51 -11.27 -15.90 -12.38
CA LYS A 51 -11.95 -14.91 -11.54
C LYS A 51 -11.21 -14.65 -10.24
N ALA A 52 -10.83 -15.70 -9.52
CA ALA A 52 -10.15 -15.61 -8.24
C ALA A 52 -8.74 -15.04 -8.37
N THR A 53 -7.99 -15.45 -9.41
CA THR A 53 -6.65 -14.92 -9.69
C THR A 53 -6.67 -13.41 -9.87
N ILE A 54 -7.60 -12.90 -10.69
CA ILE A 54 -7.77 -11.47 -10.96
C ILE A 54 -8.37 -10.74 -9.74
N ALA A 55 -9.36 -11.35 -9.07
CA ALA A 55 -9.96 -10.78 -7.86
C ALA A 55 -8.96 -10.60 -6.71
N GLY A 56 -7.88 -11.39 -6.69
CA GLY A 56 -6.79 -11.22 -5.75
C GLY A 56 -6.18 -9.80 -5.76
N ASP A 57 -6.19 -9.11 -6.91
CA ASP A 57 -5.69 -7.72 -7.01
C ASP A 57 -6.60 -6.72 -6.29
N ALA A 58 -7.89 -7.03 -6.15
CA ALA A 58 -8.85 -6.16 -5.50
C ALA A 58 -8.78 -6.19 -3.96
N ILE A 59 -8.02 -7.13 -3.40
CA ILE A 59 -7.93 -7.33 -1.94
C ILE A 59 -6.54 -6.96 -1.38
N ILE A 60 -5.57 -6.68 -2.25
CA ILE A 60 -4.20 -6.34 -1.85
C ILE A 60 -4.24 -5.18 -0.86
N GLY A 61 -3.65 -5.37 0.33
CA GLY A 61 -3.51 -4.31 1.34
C GLY A 61 -4.82 -3.88 2.02
N SER A 62 -5.93 -4.58 1.76
CA SER A 62 -7.29 -4.18 2.16
C SER A 62 -7.95 -5.24 3.05
N MET A 63 -8.67 -4.80 4.10
CA MET A 63 -9.48 -5.68 4.96
C MET A 63 -10.93 -5.77 4.48
N VAL A 64 -11.12 -5.89 3.16
CA VAL A 64 -12.42 -5.80 2.48
C VAL A 64 -12.73 -7.09 1.73
N SER A 65 -14.01 -7.46 1.67
CA SER A 65 -14.47 -8.60 0.89
C SER A 65 -14.61 -8.23 -0.59
N ILE A 66 -14.38 -9.20 -1.48
CA ILE A 66 -14.65 -9.07 -2.92
C ILE A 66 -16.14 -8.79 -3.23
N ASP A 67 -17.04 -9.04 -2.26
CA ASP A 67 -18.48 -8.76 -2.35
C ASP A 67 -18.86 -7.36 -1.85
N THR A 68 -17.91 -6.61 -1.27
CA THR A 68 -18.17 -5.25 -0.80
C THR A 68 -18.31 -4.29 -1.98
N ALA A 69 -19.37 -3.49 -1.99
CA ALA A 69 -19.56 -2.44 -2.98
C ALA A 69 -18.37 -1.46 -3.01
N GLY A 70 -17.92 -1.11 -4.20
CA GLY A 70 -16.74 -0.27 -4.41
C GLY A 70 -15.39 -0.99 -4.36
N SER A 71 -15.34 -2.28 -4.00
CA SER A 71 -14.09 -3.06 -4.05
C SER A 71 -13.51 -3.16 -5.47
N GLY A 72 -14.34 -3.04 -6.52
CA GLY A 72 -13.88 -2.99 -7.91
C GLY A 72 -12.92 -1.83 -8.23
N TYR A 73 -12.91 -0.76 -7.43
CA TYR A 73 -11.91 0.31 -7.58
C TYR A 73 -10.49 -0.19 -7.34
N VAL A 74 -10.28 -1.07 -6.35
CA VAL A 74 -8.94 -1.53 -5.99
C VAL A 74 -8.32 -2.33 -7.14
N LEU A 75 -9.14 -3.09 -7.88
CA LEU A 75 -8.74 -3.72 -9.15
C LEU A 75 -8.20 -2.69 -10.14
N LEU A 76 -8.98 -1.62 -10.37
CA LEU A 76 -8.59 -0.56 -11.29
C LEU A 76 -7.29 0.13 -10.85
N HIS A 77 -7.15 0.41 -9.56
CA HIS A 77 -5.97 1.07 -8.99
C HIS A 77 -4.67 0.30 -9.29
N HIS A 78 -4.70 -1.03 -9.25
CA HIS A 78 -3.53 -1.87 -9.53
C HIS A 78 -3.20 -2.02 -11.02
N VAL A 79 -4.12 -1.66 -11.92
CA VAL A 79 -3.85 -1.63 -13.37
C VAL A 79 -3.53 -0.23 -13.89
N MET A 80 -3.84 0.85 -13.15
CA MET A 80 -3.56 2.23 -13.57
C MET A 80 -2.06 2.59 -13.72
N GLY A 81 -1.15 1.69 -13.37
CA GLY A 81 0.30 1.92 -13.42
C GLY A 81 0.87 2.02 -14.84
N GLU A 82 1.98 2.74 -14.96
CA GLU A 82 2.77 2.84 -16.19
C GLU A 82 4.24 2.62 -15.82
N THR A 83 4.95 1.80 -16.60
CA THR A 83 6.41 1.67 -16.50
C THR A 83 7.02 1.85 -17.88
N ASP A 84 7.99 2.76 -18.01
CA ASP A 84 8.69 3.06 -19.27
C ASP A 84 7.76 3.36 -20.47
N GLY A 85 6.67 4.09 -20.24
CA GLY A 85 5.68 4.42 -21.28
C GLY A 85 4.64 3.34 -21.54
N GLU A 86 4.86 2.12 -21.05
CA GLU A 86 3.93 1.00 -21.19
C GLU A 86 2.90 1.02 -20.06
N ARG A 87 1.62 0.96 -20.41
CA ARG A 87 0.50 0.99 -19.46
C ARG A 87 0.12 -0.41 -19.00
N ASN A 88 -0.37 -0.50 -17.77
CA ASN A 88 -0.87 -1.74 -17.16
C ASN A 88 0.21 -2.83 -17.01
N VAL A 89 1.49 -2.44 -16.93
CA VAL A 89 2.60 -3.38 -16.75
C VAL A 89 3.28 -3.19 -15.41
N TRP A 90 3.65 -4.32 -14.81
CA TRP A 90 4.53 -4.40 -13.65
C TRP A 90 5.94 -4.75 -14.10
N SER A 91 6.93 -4.10 -13.51
CA SER A 91 8.34 -4.33 -13.85
C SER A 91 9.15 -4.73 -12.63
N HIS A 92 10.15 -5.56 -12.86
CA HIS A 92 11.17 -5.86 -11.87
C HIS A 92 12.28 -4.81 -11.95
N VAL A 93 12.85 -4.47 -10.80
CA VAL A 93 13.96 -3.54 -10.70
C VAL A 93 15.21 -4.34 -10.41
N GLU A 94 16.23 -4.18 -11.25
CA GLU A 94 17.55 -4.78 -11.04
C GLU A 94 18.17 -4.29 -9.72
N GLY A 95 18.73 -5.21 -8.93
CA GLY A 95 19.17 -4.98 -7.55
C GLY A 95 18.02 -4.86 -6.55
N GLY A 96 16.76 -5.07 -6.99
CA GLY A 96 15.56 -5.05 -6.17
C GLY A 96 15.02 -3.64 -5.89
N MET A 97 13.91 -3.58 -5.14
CA MET A 97 13.20 -2.33 -4.86
C MET A 97 14.01 -1.28 -4.10
N GLY A 98 15.08 -1.68 -3.39
CA GLY A 98 15.99 -0.75 -2.74
C GLY A 98 16.70 0.18 -3.73
N SER A 99 16.97 -0.30 -4.95
CA SER A 99 17.59 0.49 -6.03
C SER A 99 16.77 1.72 -6.39
N VAL A 100 15.43 1.64 -6.37
CA VAL A 100 14.54 2.78 -6.64
C VAL A 100 14.73 3.88 -5.61
N SER A 101 14.71 3.52 -4.32
CA SER A 101 14.92 4.47 -3.21
C SER A 101 16.32 5.10 -3.27
N LEU A 102 17.34 4.32 -3.62
CA LEU A 102 18.70 4.82 -3.81
C LEU A 102 18.81 5.78 -5.00
N ALA A 103 18.19 5.46 -6.13
CA ALA A 103 18.16 6.34 -7.30
C ALA A 103 17.50 7.69 -6.98
N ILE A 104 16.35 7.68 -6.30
CA ILE A 104 15.66 8.90 -5.86
C ILE A 104 16.54 9.70 -4.89
N SER A 105 17.18 9.02 -3.92
CA SER A 105 18.08 9.63 -2.94
C SER A 105 19.29 10.30 -3.62
N ASN A 106 19.90 9.62 -4.60
CA ASN A 106 21.04 10.15 -5.34
C ASN A 106 20.66 11.37 -6.18
N ALA A 107 19.56 11.30 -6.94
CA ALA A 107 19.06 12.44 -7.70
C ALA A 107 18.72 13.65 -6.81
N ALA A 108 18.16 13.41 -5.62
CA ALA A 108 17.92 14.46 -4.64
C ALA A 108 19.22 15.11 -4.14
N LYS A 109 20.24 14.30 -3.80
CA LYS A 109 21.55 14.80 -3.36
C LYS A 109 22.27 15.59 -4.45
N GLU A 110 22.21 15.14 -5.70
CA GLU A 110 22.73 15.88 -6.86
C GLU A 110 22.06 17.24 -7.03
N ALA A 111 20.76 17.33 -6.71
CA ALA A 111 20.01 18.59 -6.68
C ALA A 111 20.27 19.45 -5.42
N GLY A 112 21.17 19.02 -4.53
CA GLY A 112 21.54 19.75 -3.31
C GLY A 112 20.72 19.42 -2.06
N VAL A 113 19.92 18.35 -2.08
CA VAL A 113 19.16 17.91 -0.89
C VAL A 113 20.09 17.25 0.12
N HIS A 114 20.00 17.68 1.38
CA HIS A 114 20.62 17.00 2.52
C HIS A 114 19.68 15.92 3.05
N ILE A 115 20.17 14.68 3.15
CA ILE A 115 19.42 13.55 3.70
C ILE A 115 20.07 13.14 5.02
N VAL A 116 19.30 13.18 6.09
CA VAL A 116 19.72 12.81 7.44
C VAL A 116 18.93 11.58 7.85
N THR A 117 19.63 10.50 8.23
CA THR A 117 19.04 9.26 8.75
C THR A 117 19.18 9.20 10.26
N ASN A 118 18.47 8.26 10.91
CA ASN A 118 18.43 8.14 12.37
C ASN A 118 17.98 9.44 13.07
N ALA A 119 17.09 10.18 12.40
CA ALA A 119 16.58 11.49 12.81
C ALA A 119 15.06 11.42 12.95
N GLU A 120 14.59 10.68 13.95
CA GLU A 120 13.16 10.53 14.22
C GLU A 120 12.55 11.87 14.61
N VAL A 121 11.49 12.28 13.91
CA VAL A 121 10.73 13.50 14.23
C VAL A 121 9.79 13.19 15.38
N SER A 122 9.89 13.95 16.47
CA SER A 122 9.01 13.82 17.63
C SER A 122 7.82 14.79 17.56
N GLN A 123 8.04 16.02 17.06
CA GLN A 123 7.00 17.04 17.06
C GLN A 123 7.21 18.10 15.96
N LEU A 124 6.14 18.73 15.51
CA LEU A 124 6.17 19.96 14.74
C LEU A 124 6.34 21.18 15.65
N VAL A 125 7.17 22.12 15.23
CA VAL A 125 7.36 23.39 15.93
C VAL A 125 6.57 24.47 15.22
N THR A 126 5.77 25.23 15.97
CA THR A 126 4.89 26.27 15.41
C THR A 126 5.03 27.61 16.14
N GLU A 127 4.75 28.70 15.43
CA GLU A 127 4.52 30.03 16.01
C GLU A 127 3.17 30.11 16.74
N GLU A 128 2.98 31.18 17.54
CA GLU A 128 1.70 31.48 18.20
C GLU A 128 0.53 31.62 17.22
N ASN A 129 0.80 32.08 15.99
CA ASN A 129 -0.20 32.17 14.92
C ASN A 129 -0.53 30.82 14.24
N GLY A 130 0.05 29.71 14.74
CA GLY A 130 -0.18 28.34 14.25
C GLY A 130 0.59 27.96 12.99
N ALA A 131 1.57 28.75 12.54
CA ALA A 131 2.40 28.41 11.40
C ALA A 131 3.62 27.58 11.76
N VAL A 132 3.97 26.64 10.90
CA VAL A 132 5.16 25.81 11.08
C VAL A 132 6.44 26.64 10.97
N THR A 133 7.39 26.36 11.86
CA THR A 133 8.75 26.92 11.85
C THR A 133 9.84 25.85 11.87
N GLY A 134 9.46 24.58 11.93
CA GLY A 134 10.39 23.46 11.91
C GLY A 134 9.84 22.19 12.49
N VAL A 135 10.74 21.28 12.83
CA VAL A 135 10.48 20.05 13.56
C VAL A 135 11.45 19.90 14.72
N LEU A 136 10.99 19.24 15.77
CA LEU A 136 11.80 18.73 16.87
C LEU A 136 12.09 17.26 16.59
N LEU A 137 13.35 16.88 16.71
CA LEU A 137 13.77 15.48 16.64
C LEU A 137 13.68 14.82 18.03
N ALA A 138 13.66 13.49 18.07
CA ALA A 138 13.59 12.71 19.31
C ALA A 138 14.79 12.95 20.24
N ASP A 139 15.94 13.35 19.70
CA ASP A 139 17.15 13.72 20.47
C ASP A 139 17.12 15.16 21.03
N GLY A 140 16.05 15.91 20.77
CA GLY A 140 15.90 17.31 21.19
C GLY A 140 16.46 18.33 20.18
N THR A 141 17.01 17.90 19.05
CA THR A 141 17.52 18.80 18.01
C THR A 141 16.37 19.53 17.31
N HIS A 142 16.50 20.85 17.17
CA HIS A 142 15.55 21.68 16.43
C HIS A 142 16.01 21.90 14.99
N VAL A 143 15.21 21.45 14.02
CA VAL A 143 15.44 21.69 12.60
C VAL A 143 14.48 22.78 12.12
N ARG A 144 15.00 23.97 11.80
CA ARG A 144 14.17 25.10 11.36
C ARG A 144 13.80 24.98 9.88
N ALA A 145 12.53 25.19 9.57
CA ALA A 145 12.01 25.19 8.21
C ALA A 145 10.79 26.09 8.08
N SER A 146 10.69 26.85 6.98
CA SER A 146 9.51 27.67 6.68
C SER A 146 8.36 26.87 6.04
N THR A 147 8.62 25.61 5.67
CA THR A 147 7.68 24.71 5.02
C THR A 147 8.06 23.27 5.34
N VAL A 148 7.08 22.46 5.71
CA VAL A 148 7.26 21.04 6.03
C VAL A 148 6.33 20.21 5.16
N LEU A 149 6.88 19.18 4.51
CA LEU A 149 6.11 18.17 3.78
C LEU A 149 6.19 16.86 4.57
N SER A 150 5.06 16.38 5.08
CA SER A 150 5.00 15.11 5.81
C SER A 150 4.66 13.95 4.87
N ASN A 151 5.58 12.98 4.81
CA ASN A 151 5.36 11.69 4.14
C ASN A 151 4.82 10.61 5.09
N ALA A 152 4.77 10.89 6.41
CA ALA A 152 4.17 9.98 7.38
C ALA A 152 2.66 9.81 7.12
N THR A 153 2.04 8.84 7.79
CA THR A 153 0.58 8.69 7.71
C THR A 153 -0.12 9.97 8.21
N PRO A 154 -1.34 10.26 7.74
CA PRO A 154 -2.14 11.36 8.29
C PRO A 154 -2.32 11.22 9.80
N TYR A 155 -2.52 10.00 10.31
CA TYR A 155 -2.62 9.74 11.75
C TYR A 155 -1.36 10.18 12.50
N LYS A 156 -0.17 9.66 12.13
CA LYS A 156 1.11 10.05 12.76
C LYS A 156 1.31 11.56 12.71
N THR A 157 1.07 12.17 11.55
CA THR A 157 1.28 13.60 11.37
C THR A 157 0.38 14.42 12.29
N PHE A 158 -0.93 14.17 12.30
CA PHE A 158 -1.89 15.06 12.96
C PHE A 158 -2.20 14.69 14.41
N MET A 159 -2.03 13.41 14.79
CA MET A 159 -2.32 12.93 16.14
C MET A 159 -1.08 12.89 17.02
N GLU A 160 0.11 12.74 16.44
CA GLU A 160 1.36 12.57 17.21
C GLU A 160 2.32 13.75 17.02
N PHE A 161 2.54 14.21 15.78
CA PHE A 161 3.53 15.28 15.54
C PHE A 161 2.96 16.69 15.73
N VAL A 162 1.71 16.95 15.34
CA VAL A 162 1.11 18.28 15.50
C VAL A 162 0.77 18.53 16.98
N PRO A 163 1.22 19.65 17.57
CA PRO A 163 0.83 20.04 18.93
C PRO A 163 -0.70 20.07 19.13
N PRO A 164 -1.21 19.71 20.32
CA PRO A 164 -2.64 19.75 20.60
C PRO A 164 -3.20 21.18 20.45
N ASN A 165 -4.50 21.29 20.15
CA ASN A 165 -5.24 22.55 19.99
C ASN A 165 -4.92 23.41 18.75
N LEU A 166 -4.06 22.95 17.85
CA LEU A 166 -3.82 23.64 16.56
C LEU A 166 -4.77 23.21 15.44
N LEU A 167 -5.50 22.13 15.65
CA LEU A 167 -6.37 21.52 14.66
C LEU A 167 -7.83 21.72 15.03
N PRO A 168 -8.71 21.99 14.06
CA PRO A 168 -10.15 21.98 14.27
C PRO A 168 -10.65 20.63 14.80
N ASP A 169 -11.62 20.64 15.73
CA ASP A 169 -12.14 19.41 16.35
C ASP A 169 -12.73 18.42 15.34
N ASP A 170 -13.41 18.92 14.30
CA ASP A 170 -13.98 18.10 13.23
C ASP A 170 -12.88 17.40 12.41
N PHE A 171 -11.76 18.07 12.18
CA PHE A 171 -10.59 17.52 11.51
C PHE A 171 -9.92 16.43 12.35
N VAL A 172 -9.68 16.69 13.64
CA VAL A 172 -9.10 15.69 14.56
C VAL A 172 -10.00 14.47 14.63
N ASN A 173 -11.32 14.67 14.76
CA ASN A 173 -12.28 13.58 14.81
C ASN A 173 -12.26 12.74 13.52
N ALA A 174 -12.16 13.38 12.36
CA ALA A 174 -12.08 12.68 11.07
C ALA A 174 -10.78 11.84 10.93
N ILE A 175 -9.63 12.38 11.34
CA ILE A 175 -8.36 11.64 11.30
C ILE A 175 -8.39 10.46 12.27
N LYS A 176 -8.89 10.66 13.49
CA LYS A 176 -8.97 9.63 14.53
C LYS A 176 -9.80 8.41 14.10
N HIS A 177 -10.86 8.63 13.32
CA HIS A 177 -11.76 7.58 12.85
C HIS A 177 -11.52 7.17 11.40
N SER A 178 -10.41 7.60 10.80
CA SER A 178 -10.00 7.11 9.48
C SER A 178 -9.67 5.62 9.57
N ASP A 179 -10.09 4.86 8.56
CA ASP A 179 -9.84 3.42 8.54
C ASP A 179 -8.38 3.14 8.12
N TYR A 180 -7.61 2.59 9.06
CA TYR A 180 -6.24 2.08 8.83
C TYR A 180 -6.18 0.55 8.92
N SER A 181 -7.33 -0.13 8.88
CA SER A 181 -7.37 -1.58 8.92
C SER A 181 -6.55 -2.13 7.75
N SER A 182 -5.54 -2.93 8.09
CA SER A 182 -4.76 -3.68 7.12
C SER A 182 -4.64 -5.11 7.60
N GLY A 183 -4.69 -6.01 6.63
CA GLY A 183 -4.69 -7.44 6.86
C GLY A 183 -3.49 -8.10 6.22
N THR A 184 -2.34 -7.44 6.13
CA THR A 184 -1.29 -7.93 5.24
C THR A 184 -0.01 -8.25 6.00
N THR A 185 0.57 -9.40 5.68
CA THR A 185 1.85 -9.86 6.21
C THR A 185 2.80 -10.14 5.06
N LYS A 186 4.05 -9.68 5.19
CA LYS A 186 5.12 -9.98 4.24
C LYS A 186 6.05 -11.03 4.84
N ILE A 187 6.37 -12.07 4.07
CA ILE A 187 7.34 -13.10 4.46
C ILE A 187 8.41 -13.18 3.37
N ASN A 188 9.66 -12.87 3.71
CA ASN A 188 10.80 -13.03 2.83
C ASN A 188 11.44 -14.38 3.14
N VAL A 189 11.56 -15.27 2.16
CA VAL A 189 12.05 -16.63 2.35
C VAL A 189 13.30 -16.86 1.51
N ALA A 190 14.37 -17.32 2.14
CA ALA A 190 15.55 -17.81 1.44
C ALA A 190 15.43 -19.32 1.24
N VAL A 191 15.55 -19.78 0.00
CA VAL A 191 15.44 -21.20 -0.35
C VAL A 191 16.70 -21.70 -1.05
N ASP A 192 17.03 -22.98 -0.84
CA ASP A 192 18.22 -23.62 -1.38
C ASP A 192 18.08 -24.25 -2.77
N LYS A 193 16.86 -24.23 -3.31
CA LYS A 193 16.50 -24.70 -4.65
C LYS A 193 15.31 -23.91 -5.17
N LEU A 194 15.18 -23.84 -6.49
CA LEU A 194 14.02 -23.23 -7.15
C LEU A 194 12.75 -24.05 -6.82
N PRO A 195 11.66 -23.45 -6.31
CA PRO A 195 10.39 -24.15 -6.10
C PRO A 195 9.88 -24.76 -7.42
N GLN A 196 9.51 -26.05 -7.42
CA GLN A 196 9.05 -26.74 -8.63
C GLN A 196 7.56 -27.06 -8.52
N PHE A 197 6.74 -26.42 -9.36
CA PHE A 197 5.28 -26.57 -9.33
C PHE A 197 4.82 -27.83 -10.07
N SER A 198 3.94 -28.61 -9.45
CA SER A 198 3.48 -29.90 -9.99
C SER A 198 2.82 -29.79 -11.37
N CYS A 199 2.14 -28.67 -11.65
CA CYS A 199 1.46 -28.43 -12.92
C CYS A 199 2.41 -28.01 -14.07
N LEU A 200 3.62 -27.54 -13.74
CA LEU A 200 4.60 -27.01 -14.71
C LEU A 200 6.02 -27.39 -14.27
N ASN A 201 6.25 -28.68 -14.03
CA ASN A 201 7.53 -29.19 -13.58
C ASN A 201 8.54 -29.21 -14.74
N GLN A 202 9.46 -28.25 -14.75
CA GLN A 202 10.49 -28.14 -15.77
C GLN A 202 11.85 -27.79 -15.15
N PRO A 203 12.96 -28.26 -15.75
CA PRO A 203 14.28 -27.93 -15.24
C PRO A 203 14.57 -26.43 -15.39
N GLY A 204 14.99 -25.80 -14.29
CA GLY A 204 15.41 -24.40 -14.26
C GLY A 204 14.26 -23.39 -14.25
N VAL A 205 14.62 -22.12 -14.47
CA VAL A 205 13.67 -21.00 -14.49
C VAL A 205 12.73 -21.14 -15.69
N GLY A 206 11.47 -20.80 -15.47
CA GLY A 206 10.40 -20.88 -16.46
C GLY A 206 9.47 -19.69 -16.37
N PRO A 207 8.54 -19.50 -17.34
CA PRO A 207 7.68 -18.32 -17.38
C PRO A 207 6.84 -18.10 -16.11
N HIS A 208 6.48 -19.18 -15.42
CA HIS A 208 5.73 -19.10 -14.17
C HIS A 208 6.59 -18.58 -13.01
N HIS A 209 7.89 -18.88 -12.98
CA HIS A 209 8.83 -18.37 -11.97
C HIS A 209 9.12 -16.87 -12.11
N THR A 210 8.90 -16.31 -13.31
CA THR A 210 9.11 -14.88 -13.63
C THR A 210 7.83 -14.06 -13.48
N SER A 211 6.74 -14.69 -13.01
CA SER A 211 5.42 -14.08 -12.87
C SER A 211 5.01 -13.97 -11.40
N THR A 212 3.92 -13.25 -11.17
CA THR A 212 3.20 -13.29 -9.90
C THR A 212 2.43 -14.59 -9.78
N ILE A 213 2.76 -15.41 -8.78
CA ILE A 213 2.13 -16.70 -8.50
C ILE A 213 1.07 -16.50 -7.41
N ARG A 214 -0.17 -16.95 -7.65
CA ARG A 214 -1.26 -16.85 -6.67
C ARG A 214 -1.52 -18.21 -6.03
N ILE A 215 -1.45 -18.26 -4.70
CA ILE A 215 -1.65 -19.47 -3.89
C ILE A 215 -2.82 -19.22 -2.93
N GLY A 216 -3.71 -20.21 -2.75
CA GLY A 216 -4.93 -20.05 -1.95
C GLY A 216 -6.02 -19.18 -2.61
N CYS A 217 -5.93 -18.98 -3.93
CA CYS A 217 -6.92 -18.27 -4.75
C CYS A 217 -7.61 -19.21 -5.74
N GLU A 218 -8.08 -20.36 -5.31
CA GLU A 218 -8.65 -21.38 -6.20
C GLU A 218 -10.08 -21.02 -6.66
N SER A 219 -10.80 -20.25 -5.86
CA SER A 219 -12.13 -19.74 -6.16
C SER A 219 -12.38 -18.40 -5.46
N MET A 220 -13.39 -17.67 -5.92
CA MET A 220 -13.84 -16.45 -5.23
C MET A 220 -14.36 -16.76 -3.82
N GLU A 221 -14.95 -17.94 -3.62
CA GLU A 221 -15.41 -18.40 -2.30
C GLU A 221 -14.25 -18.61 -1.33
N ALA A 222 -13.10 -19.12 -1.80
CA ALA A 222 -11.91 -19.26 -0.96
C ALA A 222 -11.42 -17.89 -0.45
N ILE A 223 -11.41 -16.88 -1.33
CA ILE A 223 -11.06 -15.49 -0.97
C ILE A 223 -12.06 -14.92 0.05
N ALA A 224 -13.36 -15.10 -0.19
CA ALA A 224 -14.40 -14.64 0.72
C ALA A 224 -14.31 -15.32 2.10
N SER A 225 -14.01 -16.63 2.13
CA SER A 225 -13.82 -17.38 3.37
C SER A 225 -12.59 -16.88 4.15
N ALA A 226 -11.48 -16.59 3.47
CA ALA A 226 -10.30 -16.00 4.09
C ALA A 226 -10.58 -14.61 4.69
N CYS A 227 -11.37 -13.79 4.00
CA CYS A 227 -11.84 -12.51 4.53
C CYS A 227 -12.70 -12.69 5.78
N GLN A 228 -13.62 -13.66 5.78
CA GLN A 228 -14.48 -13.96 6.92
C GLN A 228 -13.70 -14.42 8.15
N ASP A 229 -12.65 -15.23 7.98
CA ASP A 229 -11.72 -15.60 9.07
C ASP A 229 -11.11 -14.35 9.71
N ALA A 230 -10.61 -13.41 8.90
CA ALA A 230 -10.03 -12.15 9.41
C ALA A 230 -11.04 -11.25 10.09
N TRP A 231 -12.28 -11.17 9.59
CA TRP A 231 -13.37 -10.46 10.28
C TRP A 231 -13.75 -11.11 11.60
N ASN A 232 -13.57 -12.43 11.74
CA ASN A 232 -13.69 -13.13 13.02
C ASN A 232 -12.46 -12.94 13.94
N GLY A 233 -11.48 -12.15 13.50
CA GLY A 233 -10.31 -11.77 14.28
C GLY A 233 -9.15 -12.76 14.19
N ILE A 234 -9.20 -13.78 13.34
CA ILE A 234 -8.11 -14.76 13.19
C ILE A 234 -7.47 -14.66 11.80
N PRO A 235 -6.17 -14.93 11.64
CA PRO A 235 -5.56 -15.03 10.32
C PRO A 235 -6.21 -16.14 9.51
N SER A 236 -6.40 -15.89 8.21
CA SER A 236 -6.98 -16.84 7.26
C SER A 236 -6.44 -18.27 7.45
N LYS A 237 -7.35 -19.25 7.57
CA LYS A 237 -6.98 -20.66 7.77
C LYS A 237 -6.29 -21.26 6.55
N ARG A 238 -6.73 -20.85 5.36
CA ARG A 238 -6.05 -21.09 4.09
C ARG A 238 -5.56 -19.74 3.56
N PRO A 239 -4.27 -19.39 3.78
CA PRO A 239 -3.76 -18.08 3.42
C PRO A 239 -3.91 -17.77 1.93
N VAL A 240 -4.44 -16.58 1.64
CA VAL A 240 -4.45 -16.00 0.29
C VAL A 240 -3.11 -15.30 0.08
N MET A 241 -2.27 -15.81 -0.83
CA MET A 241 -0.89 -15.38 -0.96
C MET A 241 -0.55 -15.00 -2.40
N GLU A 242 0.14 -13.87 -2.51
CA GLU A 242 0.93 -13.53 -3.68
C GLU A 242 2.38 -13.97 -3.45
N MET A 243 2.90 -14.80 -4.35
CA MET A 243 4.26 -15.32 -4.34
C MET A 243 5.04 -14.80 -5.54
N THR A 244 6.26 -14.33 -5.31
CA THR A 244 7.20 -13.91 -6.35
C THR A 244 8.57 -14.50 -6.09
N ILE A 245 9.35 -14.71 -7.16
CA ILE A 245 10.71 -15.25 -7.09
C ILE A 245 11.65 -14.30 -7.84
N PRO A 246 11.97 -13.12 -7.30
CA PRO A 246 12.72 -12.10 -8.04
C PRO A 246 14.09 -12.59 -8.55
N THR A 247 14.73 -13.53 -7.84
CA THR A 247 15.98 -14.18 -8.27
C THR A 247 15.86 -15.02 -9.54
N SER A 248 14.64 -15.24 -10.06
CA SER A 248 14.43 -15.87 -11.37
C SER A 248 14.70 -14.90 -12.53
N MET A 249 14.65 -13.59 -12.27
CA MET A 249 14.86 -12.51 -13.22
C MET A 249 16.17 -11.77 -12.96
N ASP A 250 16.64 -11.76 -11.71
CA ASP A 250 17.81 -11.03 -11.27
C ASP A 250 18.71 -11.89 -10.38
N GLU A 251 19.79 -12.41 -10.98
CA GLU A 251 20.77 -13.27 -10.30
C GLU A 251 21.62 -12.50 -9.28
N THR A 252 21.57 -11.17 -9.23
CA THR A 252 22.35 -10.37 -8.26
C THR A 252 21.78 -10.44 -6.85
N LEU A 253 20.54 -10.89 -6.70
CA LEU A 253 19.80 -10.89 -5.43
C LEU A 253 20.10 -12.07 -4.51
N ALA A 254 20.72 -13.14 -5.02
CA ALA A 254 21.06 -14.32 -4.22
C ALA A 254 22.34 -15.03 -4.71
N PRO A 255 23.01 -15.80 -3.84
CA PRO A 255 24.11 -16.66 -4.26
C PRO A 255 23.67 -17.69 -5.32
N PRO A 256 24.61 -18.20 -6.15
CA PRO A 256 24.30 -19.20 -7.18
C PRO A 256 23.57 -20.42 -6.61
N GLY A 257 22.48 -20.81 -7.28
CA GLY A 257 21.63 -21.95 -6.89
C GLY A 257 20.72 -21.69 -5.68
N LYS A 258 20.72 -20.48 -5.11
CA LYS A 258 19.79 -20.05 -4.06
C LYS A 258 18.77 -19.08 -4.65
N HIS A 259 17.59 -19.05 -4.04
CA HIS A 259 16.54 -18.13 -4.48
C HIS A 259 15.92 -17.38 -3.30
N VAL A 260 15.42 -16.20 -3.59
CA VAL A 260 14.58 -15.42 -2.67
C VAL A 260 13.14 -15.55 -3.14
N VAL A 261 12.27 -15.94 -2.23
CA VAL A 261 10.83 -16.04 -2.44
C VAL A 261 10.16 -14.99 -1.57
N GLY A 262 9.44 -14.07 -2.19
CA GLY A 262 8.61 -13.08 -1.50
C GLY A 262 7.18 -13.59 -1.41
N LEU A 263 6.66 -13.70 -0.20
CA LEU A 263 5.25 -14.00 0.06
C LEU A 263 4.56 -12.75 0.62
N PHE A 264 3.44 -12.40 0.02
CA PHE A 264 2.56 -11.33 0.48
C PHE A 264 1.19 -11.91 0.77
N THR A 265 0.90 -12.12 2.05
CA THR A 265 -0.30 -12.81 2.51
C THR A 265 -1.36 -11.81 2.93
N GLN A 266 -2.62 -12.07 2.55
CA GLN A 266 -3.76 -11.23 2.89
C GLN A 266 -4.57 -11.84 4.05
N TYR A 267 -5.42 -11.01 4.66
CA TYR A 267 -6.32 -11.37 5.76
C TYR A 267 -5.59 -11.87 7.04
N THR A 268 -4.58 -11.12 7.48
CA THR A 268 -3.88 -11.25 8.76
C THR A 268 -4.19 -10.04 9.66
N PRO A 269 -5.15 -10.14 10.59
CA PRO A 269 -5.54 -9.02 11.44
C PRO A 269 -4.38 -8.43 12.25
N TYR A 270 -4.39 -7.11 12.47
CA TYR A 270 -3.37 -6.41 13.28
C TYR A 270 -3.24 -6.99 14.69
N LYS A 271 -4.37 -7.32 15.32
CA LYS A 271 -4.44 -7.97 16.62
C LYS A 271 -5.27 -9.24 16.50
N PRO A 272 -4.65 -10.42 16.35
CA PRO A 272 -5.38 -11.67 16.27
C PRO A 272 -6.09 -11.96 17.60
N SER A 273 -7.26 -12.59 17.54
CA SER A 273 -8.09 -12.95 18.71
C SER A 273 -7.68 -14.29 19.34
N ASP A 274 -6.95 -15.13 18.60
CA ASP A 274 -6.52 -16.47 18.99
C ASP A 274 -5.03 -16.57 19.35
N GLY A 275 -4.33 -15.43 19.49
CA GLY A 275 -2.91 -15.40 19.81
C GLY A 275 -2.33 -13.98 19.75
N SER A 276 -1.02 -13.89 19.51
CA SER A 276 -0.33 -12.60 19.38
C SER A 276 0.83 -12.69 18.39
N TRP A 277 0.98 -11.67 17.54
CA TRP A 277 2.16 -11.54 16.67
C TRP A 277 3.48 -11.33 17.42
N SER A 278 3.42 -11.00 18.71
CA SER A 278 4.59 -10.93 19.58
C SER A 278 5.07 -12.30 20.07
N ASP A 279 4.24 -13.35 19.95
CA ASP A 279 4.59 -14.72 20.35
C ASP A 279 5.32 -15.43 19.18
N PRO A 280 6.61 -15.81 19.35
CA PRO A 280 7.35 -16.53 18.33
C PRO A 280 6.67 -17.81 17.85
N ALA A 281 6.02 -18.57 18.75
CA ALA A 281 5.36 -19.82 18.39
C ALA A 281 4.13 -19.58 17.51
N TYR A 282 3.36 -18.52 17.80
CA TYR A 282 2.22 -18.12 16.98
C TYR A 282 2.66 -17.70 15.57
N ARG A 283 3.73 -16.90 15.46
CA ARG A 283 4.33 -16.52 14.17
C ARG A 283 4.78 -17.73 13.37
N GLU A 284 5.53 -18.63 14.02
CA GLU A 284 6.02 -19.87 13.39
C GLU A 284 4.86 -20.74 12.92
N SER A 285 3.77 -20.83 13.69
CA SER A 285 2.58 -21.59 13.29
C SER A 285 1.92 -21.05 12.02
N TYR A 286 1.88 -19.72 11.85
CA TYR A 286 1.33 -19.09 10.65
C TYR A 286 2.23 -19.29 9.43
N VAL A 287 3.54 -19.14 9.61
CA VAL A 287 4.54 -19.38 8.55
C VAL A 287 4.50 -20.84 8.08
N LYS A 288 4.44 -21.80 9.01
CA LYS A 288 4.25 -23.23 8.68
C LYS A 288 2.97 -23.45 7.87
N ARG A 289 1.87 -22.78 8.22
CA ARG A 289 0.61 -22.84 7.48
C ARG A 289 0.79 -22.40 6.02
N CYS A 290 1.51 -21.30 5.81
CA CYS A 290 1.83 -20.78 4.47
C CYS A 290 2.70 -21.77 3.68
N PHE A 291 3.75 -22.31 4.31
CA PHE A 291 4.69 -23.22 3.65
C PHE A 291 4.05 -24.57 3.31
N SER A 292 3.26 -25.13 4.22
CA SER A 292 2.49 -26.35 3.95
C SER A 292 1.52 -26.18 2.79
N LEU A 293 0.88 -25.00 2.68
CA LEU A 293 0.01 -24.70 1.56
C LEU A 293 0.80 -24.59 0.25
N ILE A 294 2.00 -24.00 0.26
CA ILE A 294 2.86 -23.97 -0.93
C ILE A 294 3.32 -25.38 -1.30
N ASP A 295 3.63 -26.26 -0.35
CA ASP A 295 4.00 -27.66 -0.62
C ASP A 295 2.91 -28.45 -1.35
N GLU A 296 1.62 -28.11 -1.18
CA GLU A 296 0.53 -28.71 -1.97
C GLU A 296 0.71 -28.48 -3.49
N TYR A 297 1.31 -27.34 -3.87
CA TYR A 297 1.54 -26.96 -5.27
C TYR A 297 2.96 -27.20 -5.75
N ALA A 298 3.94 -26.94 -4.88
CA ALA A 298 5.37 -27.07 -5.12
C ALA A 298 6.01 -28.00 -4.07
N PRO A 299 5.86 -29.33 -4.21
CA PRO A 299 6.31 -30.28 -3.20
C PRO A 299 7.79 -30.13 -2.85
N GLY A 300 8.07 -30.05 -1.54
CA GLY A 300 9.44 -29.91 -1.03
C GLY A 300 9.92 -28.47 -0.95
N PHE A 301 9.03 -27.49 -1.09
CA PHE A 301 9.29 -26.09 -0.81
C PHE A 301 9.70 -25.90 0.66
N SER A 302 8.93 -26.41 1.63
CA SER A 302 9.27 -26.21 3.06
C SER A 302 10.64 -26.79 3.41
N SER A 303 11.00 -27.94 2.82
CA SER A 303 12.30 -28.59 3.00
C SER A 303 13.48 -27.79 2.43
N SER A 304 13.21 -26.86 1.50
CA SER A 304 14.22 -26.00 0.88
C SER A 304 14.55 -24.75 1.67
N VAL A 305 13.72 -24.41 2.66
CA VAL A 305 13.83 -23.14 3.37
C VAL A 305 15.10 -23.12 4.21
N VAL A 306 15.99 -22.18 3.90
CA VAL A 306 17.21 -21.90 4.66
C VAL A 306 16.90 -20.98 5.84
N GLY A 307 16.00 -20.03 5.62
CA GLY A 307 15.56 -19.07 6.63
C GLY A 307 14.46 -18.17 6.09
N TYR A 308 13.79 -17.47 7.00
CA TYR A 308 12.77 -16.50 6.62
C TYR A 308 12.78 -15.29 7.57
N ASP A 309 12.29 -14.18 7.06
CA ASP A 309 11.92 -12.98 7.79
C ASP A 309 10.43 -12.72 7.60
N MET A 310 9.76 -12.22 8.63
CA MET A 310 8.31 -12.00 8.63
C MET A 310 7.99 -10.62 9.20
N LEU A 311 7.21 -9.84 8.46
CA LEU A 311 6.70 -8.54 8.85
C LEU A 311 5.17 -8.60 8.92
N THR A 312 4.65 -8.73 10.14
CA THR A 312 3.20 -8.68 10.45
C THR A 312 2.70 -7.24 10.45
N PRO A 313 1.38 -6.96 10.49
CA PRO A 313 0.89 -5.59 10.51
C PRO A 313 1.46 -4.73 11.66
N PRO A 314 1.60 -5.23 12.92
CA PRO A 314 2.31 -4.47 13.97
C PRO A 314 3.81 -4.25 13.70
N ASP A 315 4.48 -5.17 13.00
CA ASP A 315 5.88 -4.98 12.59
C ASP A 315 5.98 -3.90 11.51
N LEU A 316 5.09 -3.90 10.53
CA LEU A 316 5.01 -2.86 9.48
C LEU A 316 4.77 -1.47 10.09
N GLU A 317 3.93 -1.38 11.12
CA GLU A 317 3.73 -0.13 11.86
C GLU A 317 5.00 0.31 12.58
N ARG A 318 5.64 -0.61 13.33
CA ARG A 318 6.80 -0.30 14.17
C ARG A 318 8.05 0.02 13.38
N GLU A 319 8.37 -0.78 12.37
CA GLU A 319 9.64 -0.68 11.63
C GLU A 319 9.59 0.36 10.50
N ILE A 320 8.41 0.58 9.90
CA ILE A 320 8.26 1.44 8.71
C ILE A 320 7.41 2.69 9.00
N GLY A 321 6.63 2.70 10.09
CA GLY A 321 5.73 3.81 10.43
C GLY A 321 4.36 3.73 9.73
N LEU A 322 3.96 2.54 9.25
CA LEU A 322 2.68 2.32 8.59
C LEU A 322 1.57 2.10 9.62
N THR A 323 0.85 3.16 10.01
CA THR A 323 -0.30 3.06 10.94
C THR A 323 -1.28 1.95 10.54
N GLY A 324 -1.61 1.07 11.49
CA GLY A 324 -2.42 -0.14 11.33
C GLY A 324 -1.78 -1.25 10.48
N GLY A 325 -0.51 -1.09 10.10
CA GLY A 325 0.17 -1.91 9.08
C GLY A 325 -0.30 -1.62 7.66
N ASN A 326 -1.04 -0.53 7.43
CA ASN A 326 -1.67 -0.25 6.15
C ASN A 326 -0.70 0.36 5.12
N ILE A 327 -0.35 -0.43 4.11
CA ILE A 327 0.59 -0.06 3.05
C ILE A 327 0.14 1.14 2.19
N PHE A 328 -1.14 1.49 2.22
CA PHE A 328 -1.66 2.64 1.50
C PHE A 328 -1.76 3.89 2.37
N HIS A 329 -1.41 3.83 3.66
CA HIS A 329 -1.60 4.89 4.66
C HIS A 329 -3.08 5.23 4.86
N GLY A 330 -3.92 4.20 4.91
CA GLY A 330 -5.37 4.29 5.13
C GLY A 330 -6.14 3.64 3.99
N ALA A 331 -7.37 3.23 4.27
CA ALA A 331 -8.23 2.46 3.38
C ALA A 331 -8.36 3.08 1.98
N MET A 332 -8.53 2.20 0.99
CA MET A 332 -8.71 2.52 -0.43
C MET A 332 -10.16 2.31 -0.87
N GLY A 333 -11.11 2.37 0.06
CA GLY A 333 -12.54 2.41 -0.25
C GLY A 333 -12.94 3.76 -0.84
N ILE A 334 -14.05 3.80 -1.59
CA ILE A 334 -14.51 5.03 -2.25
C ILE A 334 -14.86 6.15 -1.26
N ASP A 335 -15.21 5.77 -0.03
CA ASP A 335 -15.47 6.60 1.12
C ASP A 335 -14.20 7.22 1.74
N SER A 336 -13.01 6.76 1.33
CA SER A 336 -11.69 7.22 1.79
C SER A 336 -10.80 7.76 0.65
N LEU A 337 -11.36 7.92 -0.55
CA LEU A 337 -10.63 8.30 -1.76
C LEU A 337 -11.07 9.65 -2.35
N PHE A 338 -10.35 10.07 -3.39
CA PHE A 338 -10.61 11.33 -4.11
C PHE A 338 -10.63 12.54 -3.16
N LEU A 339 -11.79 13.19 -3.03
CA LEU A 339 -11.94 14.36 -2.17
C LEU A 339 -11.91 14.05 -0.68
N LEU A 340 -12.10 12.79 -0.32
CA LEU A 340 -12.21 12.32 1.06
C LEU A 340 -10.83 11.94 1.61
N ARG A 341 -9.76 11.98 0.80
CA ARG A 341 -8.40 11.66 1.21
C ARG A 341 -7.53 12.92 1.39
N PRO A 342 -6.84 13.13 2.53
CA PRO A 342 -6.82 12.30 3.73
C PRO A 342 -8.13 12.34 4.52
N VAL A 343 -8.82 13.49 4.51
CA VAL A 343 -10.16 13.68 5.07
C VAL A 343 -10.94 14.70 4.23
N LYS A 344 -12.26 14.69 4.36
CA LYS A 344 -13.17 15.61 3.67
C LYS A 344 -12.75 17.08 3.85
N GLY A 345 -12.60 17.77 2.73
CA GLY A 345 -12.27 19.21 2.70
C GLY A 345 -10.78 19.52 2.69
N TRP A 346 -9.90 18.51 2.83
CA TRP A 346 -8.44 18.66 2.91
C TRP A 346 -7.67 17.86 1.86
N SER A 347 -8.32 17.53 0.74
CA SER A 347 -7.75 16.75 -0.38
C SER A 347 -6.82 17.53 -1.33
N ASN A 348 -6.45 18.75 -0.97
CA ASN A 348 -5.62 19.64 -1.79
C ASN A 348 -4.17 19.75 -1.30
N TYR A 349 -3.69 18.74 -0.56
CA TYR A 349 -2.34 18.62 0.02
C TYR A 349 -1.99 19.64 1.12
N ARG A 350 -2.78 20.70 1.28
CA ARG A 350 -2.65 21.65 2.40
C ARG A 350 -3.28 21.07 3.66
N THR A 351 -2.88 21.60 4.81
CA THR A 351 -3.39 21.20 6.11
C THR A 351 -3.90 22.41 6.90
N PRO A 352 -4.61 22.22 8.01
CA PRO A 352 -4.99 23.33 8.90
C PRO A 352 -3.79 24.13 9.43
N VAL A 353 -2.61 23.49 9.53
CA VAL A 353 -1.37 24.12 10.00
C VAL A 353 -0.67 24.83 8.83
N ARG A 354 -0.52 26.15 8.93
CA ARG A 354 0.07 26.96 7.86
C ARG A 354 1.52 26.55 7.60
N GLY A 355 1.82 26.20 6.35
CA GLY A 355 3.15 25.77 5.93
C GLY A 355 3.43 24.26 6.10
N LEU A 356 2.48 23.50 6.67
CA LEU A 356 2.51 22.04 6.67
C LEU A 356 1.69 21.50 5.50
N TYR A 357 2.28 20.55 4.77
CA TYR A 357 1.67 19.87 3.63
C TYR A 357 1.80 18.36 3.79
N MET A 358 0.86 17.60 3.24
CA MET A 358 0.94 16.14 3.16
C MET A 358 1.43 15.72 1.77
N CYS A 359 2.41 14.82 1.70
CA CYS A 359 3.03 14.39 0.45
C CYS A 359 3.11 12.87 0.26
N GLY A 360 2.64 12.08 1.23
CA GLY A 360 2.67 10.62 1.17
C GLY A 360 1.38 9.95 0.68
N SER A 361 1.38 8.62 0.70
CA SER A 361 0.29 7.73 0.25
C SER A 361 -1.06 8.00 0.93
N GLY A 362 -1.06 8.68 2.07
CA GLY A 362 -2.26 9.13 2.77
C GLY A 362 -2.98 10.29 2.07
N THR A 363 -2.48 10.75 0.93
CA THR A 363 -3.13 11.76 0.07
C THR A 363 -3.49 11.19 -1.29
N HIS A 364 -4.39 11.85 -2.01
CA HIS A 364 -4.75 11.45 -3.37
C HIS A 364 -3.50 11.49 -4.29
N PRO A 365 -3.32 10.54 -5.23
CA PRO A 365 -4.23 9.46 -5.64
C PRO A 365 -4.34 8.23 -4.72
N GLY A 366 -3.46 8.06 -3.75
CA GLY A 366 -3.41 6.89 -2.88
C GLY A 366 -2.02 6.29 -2.82
N GLY A 367 -1.90 5.11 -2.22
CA GLY A 367 -0.60 4.43 -2.12
C GLY A 367 -0.24 3.58 -3.34
N GLY A 368 0.98 3.04 -3.32
CA GLY A 368 1.65 2.41 -4.45
C GLY A 368 2.93 3.16 -4.83
N VAL A 369 3.81 2.51 -5.59
CA VAL A 369 5.11 3.08 -5.99
C VAL A 369 4.95 3.98 -7.22
N MET A 370 4.18 5.06 -7.08
CA MET A 370 3.83 5.95 -8.21
C MET A 370 4.41 7.37 -8.12
N GLY A 371 4.85 7.83 -6.95
CA GLY A 371 5.39 9.18 -6.73
C GLY A 371 4.41 10.36 -6.92
N ALA A 372 3.19 10.11 -7.36
CA ALA A 372 2.19 11.16 -7.64
C ALA A 372 1.81 12.01 -6.41
N PRO A 373 1.57 11.45 -5.21
CA PRO A 373 1.33 12.25 -4.00
C PRO A 373 2.42 13.29 -3.74
N GLY A 374 3.68 12.86 -3.77
CA GLY A 374 4.84 13.71 -3.54
C GLY A 374 4.98 14.81 -4.59
N ARG A 375 4.86 14.44 -5.87
CA ARG A 375 4.89 15.39 -6.99
C ARG A 375 3.78 16.43 -6.88
N ASN A 376 2.56 16.01 -6.58
CA ASN A 376 1.41 16.92 -6.51
C ASN A 376 1.54 17.89 -5.33
N ALA A 377 1.97 17.40 -4.15
CA ALA A 377 2.24 18.25 -3.00
C ALA A 377 3.33 19.28 -3.30
N ALA A 378 4.44 18.88 -3.93
CA ALA A 378 5.52 19.79 -4.32
C ALA A 378 5.01 20.91 -5.26
N GLN A 379 4.15 20.59 -6.24
CA GLN A 379 3.55 21.59 -7.12
C GLN A 379 2.65 22.58 -6.37
N VAL A 380 1.94 22.12 -5.34
CA VAL A 380 1.13 23.01 -4.49
C VAL A 380 2.03 23.93 -3.67
N VAL A 381 3.09 23.39 -3.06
CA VAL A 381 4.08 24.17 -2.30
C VAL A 381 4.73 25.25 -3.15
N LEU A 382 5.20 24.91 -4.36
CA LEU A 382 5.82 25.87 -5.28
C LEU A 382 4.88 27.03 -5.66
N ARG A 383 3.58 26.75 -5.82
CA ARG A 383 2.58 27.79 -6.11
C ARG A 383 2.32 28.71 -4.92
N ASP A 384 2.35 28.16 -3.71
CA ASP A 384 2.11 28.95 -2.50
C ASP A 384 3.32 29.81 -2.14
N ILE A 385 4.53 29.31 -2.35
CA ILE A 385 5.77 30.07 -2.15
C ILE A 385 5.85 31.24 -3.14
N ARG A 386 5.50 31.05 -4.41
CA ARG A 386 5.52 32.13 -5.43
C ARG A 386 4.49 33.26 -5.20
N LYS A 387 3.50 33.03 -4.35
CA LYS A 387 2.46 34.02 -4.00
C LYS A 387 2.80 34.83 -2.76
N LYS A 388 3.79 34.40 -1.98
CA LYS A 388 4.41 35.19 -0.92
C LYS A 388 5.46 36.09 -1.54
#